data_AF-A0A958H8I6-F1
#
_entry.id   AF-A0A958H8I6-F1
#
_cell.length_a   1.000
_cell.length_b   1.000
_cell.length_c   1.000
_cell.angle_alpha   90.00
_cell.angle_beta   90.00
_cell.angle_gamma   90.00
#
_symmetry.space_group_name_H-M   'P 1'
#
loop_
_entity.id
_entity.type
_entity.pdbx_description
1 polymer ?
#
loop_
_entity_poly.entity_id
_entity_poly.type
_entity_poly.pdbx_seq_one_letter_code
_entity_poly.pdbx_strand_id
1 'polypeptide(L)'
;YDLLSEPERTLFRRMSIFAGGCTLDAAETVCAGGDISADDVLELLTSLTDKSLVFVEEAAGEANFQRLETIRQYALEKFLETGEVEAVRDRHLDFFVALAEQAEPELTGPAQQMWTAR
;
A
#
# COMPACT_ATOMS: atom_id res chain seq x y z
N TYR A 1 8.44 4.64 14.75
CA TYR A 1 7.50 3.58 15.13
C TYR A 1 6.93 3.81 16.53
N ASP A 2 7.75 4.00 17.58
CA ASP A 2 7.24 4.18 18.96
C ASP A 2 6.42 5.47 19.19
N LEU A 3 6.63 6.49 18.35
CA LEU A 3 5.88 7.76 18.39
C LEU A 3 4.62 7.77 17.51
N LEU A 4 4.32 6.65 16.84
CA LEU A 4 3.11 6.51 16.02
C LEU A 4 1.93 6.08 16.90
N SER A 5 0.76 6.63 16.60
CA SER A 5 -0.49 6.12 17.13
C SER A 5 -0.74 4.69 16.63
N GLU A 6 -1.60 3.95 17.33
CA GLU A 6 -1.95 2.59 16.96
C GLU A 6 -2.47 2.44 15.51
N PRO A 7 -3.40 3.28 15.01
CA PRO A 7 -3.86 3.19 13.62
C PRO A 7 -2.75 3.46 12.61
N GLU A 8 -1.83 4.41 12.90
CA GLU A 8 -0.67 4.66 12.04
C GLU A 8 0.28 3.46 11.99
N ARG A 9 0.56 2.84 13.15
CA ARG A 9 1.39 1.63 13.20
C ARG A 9 0.75 0.49 12.41
N THR A 10 -0.57 0.33 12.54
CA THR A 10 -1.32 -0.71 11.84
C THR A 10 -1.30 -0.48 10.34
N LEU A 11 -1.58 0.74 9.85
CA LEU A 11 -1.46 1.06 8.43
C LEU A 11 -0.04 0.79 7.92
N PHE A 12 0.97 1.28 8.66
CA PHE A 12 2.37 1.14 8.27
C PHE A 12 2.83 -0.32 8.19
N ARG A 13 2.37 -1.17 9.13
CA ARG A 13 2.59 -2.63 9.09
C ARG A 13 1.90 -3.26 7.88
N ARG A 14 0.62 -2.96 7.64
CA ARG A 14 -0.15 -3.57 6.54
C ARG A 14 0.45 -3.20 5.18
N MET A 15 0.87 -1.95 5.00
CA MET A 15 1.55 -1.54 3.77
C MET A 15 2.83 -2.36 3.51
N SER A 16 3.49 -2.93 4.53
CA SER A 16 4.76 -3.66 4.35
C SER A 16 4.65 -4.90 3.46
N ILE A 17 3.41 -5.33 3.18
CA ILE A 17 3.08 -6.36 2.19
C ILE A 17 3.50 -5.96 0.78
N PHE A 18 3.44 -4.67 0.43
CA PHE A 18 3.91 -4.17 -0.84
C PHE A 18 5.44 -4.15 -0.83
N ALA A 19 6.05 -4.83 -1.81
CA ALA A 19 7.51 -4.87 -1.95
C ALA A 19 8.10 -3.51 -2.34
N GLY A 20 7.33 -2.66 -3.01
CA GLY A 20 7.67 -1.28 -3.38
C GLY A 20 6.63 -0.28 -2.88
N GLY A 21 6.44 0.79 -3.65
CA GLY A 21 5.36 1.73 -3.41
C GLY A 21 3.98 1.15 -3.75
N CYS A 22 2.94 1.88 -3.37
CA CYS A 22 1.56 1.55 -3.71
C CYS A 22 0.80 2.81 -4.10
N THR A 23 -0.23 2.68 -4.93
CA THR A 23 -1.19 3.77 -5.19
C THR A 23 -2.11 3.99 -3.99
N LEU A 24 -2.84 5.10 -3.97
CA LEU A 24 -3.85 5.35 -2.93
C LEU A 24 -4.92 4.24 -2.92
N ASP A 25 -5.46 3.92 -4.09
CA ASP A 25 -6.49 2.89 -4.29
C ASP A 25 -6.04 1.50 -3.80
N ALA A 26 -4.78 1.14 -4.07
CA ALA A 26 -4.18 -0.09 -3.55
C ALA A 26 -4.05 -0.05 -2.02
N ALA A 27 -3.64 1.08 -1.45
CA ALA A 27 -3.52 1.24 -0.01
C ALA A 27 -4.89 1.16 0.68
N GLU A 28 -5.92 1.81 0.12
CA GLU A 28 -7.29 1.77 0.63
C GLU A 28 -7.85 0.35 0.62
N THR A 29 -7.73 -0.34 -0.51
CA THR A 29 -8.30 -1.69 -0.67
C THR A 29 -7.58 -2.72 0.18
N VAL A 30 -6.24 -2.67 0.22
CA VAL A 30 -5.43 -3.69 0.88
C VAL A 30 -5.25 -3.41 2.37
N CYS A 31 -5.09 -2.14 2.76
CA CYS A 31 -4.77 -1.80 4.15
C CYS A 31 -5.99 -1.43 5.00
N ALA A 32 -7.16 -1.15 4.42
CA ALA A 32 -8.38 -0.99 5.21
C ALA A 32 -8.82 -2.32 5.85
N GLY A 33 -9.54 -2.23 6.96
CA GLY A 33 -10.10 -3.36 7.70
C GLY A 33 -9.87 -3.26 9.21
N GLY A 34 -10.76 -3.88 10.00
CA GLY A 34 -10.70 -3.79 11.46
C GLY A 34 -10.84 -2.34 11.92
N ASP A 35 -9.75 -1.80 12.47
CA ASP A 35 -9.68 -0.49 13.14
C ASP A 35 -9.40 0.68 12.18
N ILE A 36 -9.23 0.41 10.89
CA ILE A 36 -8.93 1.40 9.85
C ILE A 36 -10.00 1.31 8.77
N SER A 37 -10.79 2.36 8.57
CA SER A 37 -11.69 2.45 7.41
C SER A 37 -10.93 2.94 6.18
N ALA A 38 -11.52 2.78 4.98
CA ALA A 38 -10.89 3.28 3.75
C ALA A 38 -10.68 4.80 3.79
N ASP A 39 -11.63 5.55 4.36
CA ASP A 39 -11.58 7.01 4.50
C ASP A 39 -10.41 7.47 5.39
N ASP A 40 -10.07 6.68 6.43
CA ASP A 40 -8.94 6.97 7.32
C ASP A 40 -7.57 6.81 6.63
N VAL A 41 -7.48 6.01 5.55
CA VAL A 41 -6.19 5.65 4.94
C VAL A 41 -5.46 6.88 4.41
N LEU A 42 -6.17 7.80 3.74
CA LEU A 42 -5.56 9.00 3.20
C LEU A 42 -5.03 9.94 4.30
N GLU A 43 -5.80 10.11 5.37
CA GLU A 43 -5.38 10.92 6.52
C GLU A 43 -4.15 10.32 7.22
N LEU A 44 -4.16 9.00 7.42
CA LEU A 44 -3.05 8.28 8.03
C LEU A 44 -1.79 8.30 7.15
N LEU A 45 -1.93 8.14 5.83
CA LEU A 45 -0.81 8.30 4.89
C LEU A 45 -0.21 9.69 4.96
N THR A 46 -1.06 10.73 5.01
CA THR A 46 -0.62 12.12 5.15
C THR A 46 0.16 12.31 6.45
N SER A 47 -0.31 11.75 7.57
CA SER A 47 0.41 11.80 8.85
C SER A 47 1.76 11.07 8.80
N LEU A 48 1.82 9.91 8.14
CA LEU A 48 3.07 9.17 7.94
C LEU A 48 4.06 9.93 7.04
N THR A 49 3.57 10.70 6.08
CA THR A 49 4.39 11.58 5.24
C THR A 49 4.96 12.77 6.01
N ASP A 50 4.15 13.43 6.85
CA ASP A 50 4.63 14.48 7.75
C ASP A 50 5.75 13.96 8.68
N LYS A 51 5.64 12.69 9.09
CA LYS A 51 6.64 11.99 9.92
C LYS A 51 7.80 11.39 9.12
N SER A 52 7.90 11.69 7.82
CA SER A 52 8.96 11.21 6.91
C SER A 52 9.13 9.68 6.87
N LEU A 53 8.06 8.94 7.15
CA LEU A 53 8.04 7.47 7.06
C LEU A 53 7.59 6.98 5.69
N VAL A 54 6.75 7.78 5.03
CA VAL A 54 6.24 7.56 3.68
C VAL A 54 6.57 8.80 2.85
N PHE A 55 7.03 8.60 1.62
CA PHE A 55 7.21 9.68 0.65
C PHE A 55 6.37 9.41 -0.59
N VAL A 56 5.95 10.47 -1.26
CA VAL A 56 5.11 10.37 -2.46
C VAL A 56 5.98 10.68 -3.67
N GLU A 57 6.01 9.75 -4.61
CA GLU A 57 6.58 9.93 -5.93
C GLU A 57 5.48 9.85 -6.99
N GLU A 58 5.74 10.38 -8.18
CA GLU A 58 4.84 10.22 -9.31
C GLU A 58 5.30 9.03 -10.14
N ALA A 59 4.42 8.03 -10.31
CA ALA A 59 4.65 6.89 -11.20
C ALA A 59 3.43 6.73 -12.10
N ALA A 60 3.67 6.60 -13.41
CA ALA A 60 2.62 6.46 -14.43
C ALA A 60 1.50 7.54 -14.36
N GLY A 61 1.82 8.75 -13.87
CA GLY A 61 0.87 9.86 -13.73
C GLY A 61 0.02 9.84 -12.46
N GLU A 62 0.37 8.98 -11.49
CA GLU A 62 -0.35 8.85 -10.22
C GLU A 62 0.59 8.91 -9.02
N ALA A 63 0.01 9.24 -7.85
CA ALA A 63 0.73 9.23 -6.58
C ALA A 63 1.11 7.79 -6.18
N ASN A 64 2.41 7.57 -5.98
CA ASN A 64 3.02 6.33 -5.54
C ASN A 64 3.62 6.53 -4.14
N PHE A 65 3.01 5.91 -3.13
CA PHE A 65 3.41 6.00 -1.73
C PHE A 65 4.54 5.01 -1.43
N GLN A 66 5.76 5.53 -1.30
CA GLN A 66 6.98 4.78 -1.07
C GLN A 66 7.46 4.86 0.37
N ARG A 67 8.28 3.88 0.78
CA ARG A 67 8.87 3.79 2.12
C ARG A 67 10.33 3.39 1.99
N LEU A 68 11.14 3.83 2.96
CA LEU A 68 12.54 3.39 3.04
C LEU A 68 12.60 1.89 3.32
N GLU A 69 13.41 1.16 2.54
CA GLU A 69 13.47 -0.31 2.61
C GLU A 69 13.78 -0.82 4.01
N THR A 70 14.72 -0.20 4.73
CA THR A 70 15.05 -0.57 6.12
C THR A 70 13.83 -0.48 7.04
N ILE A 71 13.00 0.54 6.88
CA ILE A 71 11.83 0.74 7.73
C ILE A 71 10.69 -0.20 7.29
N ARG A 72 10.58 -0.49 5.99
CA ARG A 72 9.66 -1.51 5.45
C ARG A 72 9.96 -2.89 6.01
N GLN A 73 11.23 -3.29 6.06
CA GLN A 73 11.64 -4.58 6.65
C GLN A 73 11.25 -4.66 8.12
N TYR A 74 11.53 -3.61 8.89
CA TYR A 74 11.12 -3.54 10.29
C TYR A 74 9.59 -3.64 10.46
N ALA A 75 8.82 -2.94 9.62
CA ALA A 75 7.36 -3.01 9.63
C ALA A 75 6.84 -4.41 9.27
N LEU A 76 7.51 -5.10 8.34
CA LEU A 76 7.18 -6.45 7.92
C LEU A 76 7.45 -7.46 9.04
N GLU A 77 8.58 -7.37 9.73
CA GLU A 77 8.84 -8.19 10.91
C GLU A 77 7.73 -8.00 11.95
N LYS A 78 7.35 -6.75 12.24
CA LYS A 78 6.23 -6.44 13.13
C LYS A 78 4.88 -6.91 12.62
N PHE A 79 4.70 -6.96 11.31
CA PHE A 79 3.48 -7.43 10.68
C PHE A 79 3.34 -8.95 10.78
N LEU A 80 4.44 -9.70 10.61
CA LEU A 80 4.46 -11.15 10.77
C LEU A 80 4.21 -11.60 12.21
N GLU A 81 4.48 -10.74 13.19
CA GLU A 81 4.10 -10.97 14.58
C GLU A 81 2.58 -10.78 14.83
N THR A 82 1.82 -10.24 13.86
CA THR A 82 0.36 -10.11 13.98
C THR A 82 -0.38 -11.29 13.37
N GLY A 83 -1.58 -11.57 13.87
CA GLY A 83 -2.50 -12.55 13.28
C GLY A 83 -3.23 -12.06 12.02
N GLU A 84 -2.84 -10.92 11.44
CA GLU A 84 -3.58 -10.26 10.36
C GLU A 84 -2.99 -10.54 8.96
N VAL A 85 -1.81 -11.17 8.90
CA VAL A 85 -1.05 -11.37 7.66
C VAL A 85 -1.87 -12.03 6.57
N GLU A 86 -2.61 -13.09 6.90
CA GLU A 86 -3.40 -13.85 5.93
C GLU A 86 -4.50 -12.98 5.32
N ALA A 87 -5.28 -12.28 6.15
CA ALA A 87 -6.38 -11.46 5.68
C ALA A 87 -5.94 -10.29 4.78
N VAL A 88 -4.78 -9.69 5.06
CA VAL A 88 -4.20 -8.63 4.21
C VAL A 88 -3.60 -9.21 2.95
N ARG A 89 -2.97 -10.40 3.02
CA ARG A 89 -2.43 -11.09 1.84
C ARG A 89 -3.53 -11.49 0.88
N ASP A 90 -4.67 -11.96 1.37
CA ASP A 90 -5.81 -12.32 0.52
C ASP A 90 -6.38 -11.06 -0.16
N ARG A 91 -6.59 -9.96 0.57
CA ARG A 91 -6.97 -8.66 -0.02
C ARG A 91 -5.97 -8.15 -1.06
N HIS A 92 -4.67 -8.30 -0.79
CA HIS A 92 -3.62 -7.95 -1.74
C HIS A 92 -3.73 -8.80 -3.01
N LEU A 93 -3.97 -10.11 -2.88
CA LEU A 93 -4.17 -11.00 -4.02
C LEU A 93 -5.40 -10.59 -4.83
N ASP A 94 -6.56 -10.42 -4.18
CA ASP A 94 -7.80 -10.01 -4.84
C ASP A 94 -7.64 -8.68 -5.60
N PHE A 95 -6.96 -7.71 -4.99
CA PHE A 95 -6.68 -6.42 -5.62
C PHE A 95 -5.86 -6.56 -6.91
N PHE A 96 -4.73 -7.27 -6.85
CA PHE A 96 -3.86 -7.41 -8.02
C PHE A 96 -4.46 -8.33 -9.09
N VAL A 97 -5.30 -9.30 -8.72
CA VAL A 97 -6.08 -10.08 -9.68
C VAL A 97 -7.07 -9.18 -10.41
N ALA A 98 -7.89 -8.41 -9.69
CA ALA A 98 -8.84 -7.49 -10.29
C ALA A 98 -8.15 -6.42 -11.17
N LEU A 99 -6.98 -5.93 -10.74
CA LEU A 99 -6.18 -5.00 -11.52
C LEU A 99 -5.67 -5.64 -12.82
N ALA A 100 -5.19 -6.87 -12.77
CA ALA A 100 -4.73 -7.60 -13.95
C ALA A 100 -5.87 -7.89 -14.93
N GLU A 101 -7.05 -8.28 -14.43
CA GLU A 101 -8.25 -8.48 -15.26
C GLU A 101 -8.69 -7.19 -15.97
N GLN A 102 -8.56 -6.04 -15.31
CA GLN A 102 -8.83 -4.72 -15.91
C GLN A 102 -7.75 -4.31 -16.94
N ALA A 103 -6.50 -4.71 -16.71
CA ALA A 103 -5.38 -4.42 -17.61
C ALA A 103 -5.39 -5.31 -18.88
N GLU A 104 -5.91 -6.53 -18.80
CA GLU A 104 -5.93 -7.52 -19.87
C GLU A 104 -6.41 -6.98 -21.25
N PRO A 105 -7.51 -6.18 -21.35
CA PRO A 105 -7.91 -5.57 -22.62
C PRO A 105 -7.00 -4.42 -23.10
N GLU A 106 -6.29 -3.75 -22.19
CA GLU A 106 -5.49 -2.55 -22.46
C GLU A 106 -4.02 -2.85 -22.76
N LEU A 107 -3.53 -4.03 -22.34
CA LEU A 107 -2.17 -4.52 -22.59
C LEU A 107 -1.87 -4.85 -24.06
N THR A 108 -2.91 -4.94 -24.91
CA THR A 108 -2.77 -5.13 -26.36
C THR A 108 -2.87 -3.81 -27.14
N GLY A 109 -3.13 -2.68 -26.45
CA GLY A 109 -3.29 -1.35 -27.02
C GLY A 109 -2.10 -0.41 -26.79
N PRO A 110 -2.16 0.84 -27.27
CA PRO A 110 -1.09 1.83 -27.11
C PRO A 110 -0.81 2.25 -25.65
N ALA A 111 -1.66 1.83 -24.69
CA ALA A 111 -1.50 2.09 -23.26
C ALA A 111 -0.53 1.12 -22.55
N GLN A 112 0.07 0.14 -23.25
CA GLN A 112 0.96 -0.87 -22.67
C GLN A 112 2.09 -0.28 -21.80
N GLN A 113 2.71 0.82 -22.22
CA GLN A 113 3.79 1.45 -21.45
C GLN A 113 3.33 2.03 -20.11
N MET A 114 2.09 2.51 -20.04
CA MET A 114 1.50 3.07 -18.82
C MET A 114 1.19 1.98 -17.81
N TRP A 115 0.72 0.82 -18.27
CA TRP A 115 0.44 -0.35 -17.42
C TRP A 115 1.72 -1.03 -16.89
N THR A 116 2.80 -1.08 -17.69
CA THR A 116 4.08 -1.65 -17.22
C THR A 116 4.88 -0.74 -16.30
N ALA A 117 4.59 0.56 -16.30
CA ALA A 117 5.27 1.57 -15.48
C ALA A 117 4.54 1.85 -14.15
N ARG A 118 3.41 1.19 -13.92
CA ARG A 118 2.54 1.34 -12.76
C ARG A 118 2.99 0.44 -11.60
#